data_AF-A0A6L8I104-F1
#
_entry.id   AF-A0A6L8I104-F1
#
_cell.length_a   1.000
_cell.length_b   1.000
_cell.length_c   1.000
_cell.angle_alpha   90.00
_cell.angle_beta   90.00
_cell.angle_gamma   90.00
#
_symmetry.space_group_name_H-M   'P 1'
#
loop_
_entity.id
_entity.type
_entity.pdbx_description
1 polymer ?
#
loop_
_entity_poly.entity_id
_entity_poly.type
_entity_poly.pdbx_seq_one_letter_code
_entity_poly.pdbx_strand_id
1 'polypeptide(L)'
;MSPDERDAPRVTAIKRRPEGPAVLTTSDGETVIVHAEALKLAGIREGDIFDHKARKKLDLEKYRQTAHNGALRHLSRRPRSEKELREYLRQRHIPVDIIEEEVERLRGAGLVDDEAFAQSWV
;
A
#
# COMPACT_ATOMS: atom_id res chain seq x y z
N MET A 1 -0.77 29.56 -6.56
CA MET A 1 -1.75 28.87 -7.42
C MET A 1 -1.12 28.72 -8.79
N SER A 2 -0.52 27.57 -9.06
CA SER A 2 -0.02 27.24 -10.41
C SER A 2 -1.24 27.06 -11.35
N PRO A 3 -1.14 27.34 -12.66
CA PRO A 3 -2.25 27.13 -13.61
C PRO A 3 -2.85 25.71 -13.55
N ASP A 4 -2.02 24.71 -13.24
CA ASP A 4 -2.39 23.29 -13.07
C ASP A 4 -3.39 23.02 -11.93
N GLU A 5 -3.44 23.87 -10.89
CA GLU A 5 -4.31 23.65 -9.73
C GLU A 5 -5.76 24.09 -9.96
N ARG A 6 -6.04 24.89 -11.01
CA ARG A 6 -7.39 25.41 -11.26
C ARG A 6 -8.32 24.38 -11.90
N ASP A 7 -7.75 23.48 -12.71
CA ASP A 7 -8.49 22.43 -13.42
C ASP A 7 -8.27 21.03 -12.83
N ALA A 8 -7.52 20.93 -11.72
CA ALA A 8 -7.28 19.67 -11.06
C ALA A 8 -8.61 19.04 -10.60
N PRO A 9 -8.85 17.75 -10.91
CA PRO A 9 -10.11 17.11 -10.59
C PRO A 9 -10.29 17.05 -9.07
N ARG A 10 -11.55 17.10 -8.64
CA ARG A 10 -11.92 16.99 -7.22
C ARG A 10 -12.54 15.66 -6.92
N VAL A 11 -12.35 15.16 -5.70
CA VAL A 11 -13.08 13.99 -5.23
C VAL A 11 -14.54 14.35 -5.03
N THR A 12 -15.43 13.71 -5.78
CA THR A 12 -16.88 13.95 -5.74
C THR A 12 -17.63 12.92 -4.90
N ALA A 13 -17.09 11.71 -4.75
CA ALA A 13 -17.69 10.67 -3.92
C ALA A 13 -16.65 9.66 -3.42
N ILE A 14 -16.83 9.16 -2.20
CA ILE A 14 -16.09 8.01 -1.65
C ILE A 14 -17.08 6.99 -1.09
N LYS A 15 -17.15 5.82 -1.74
CA LYS A 15 -17.95 4.69 -1.24
C LYS A 15 -17.04 3.68 -0.55
N ARG A 16 -17.32 3.37 0.72
CA ARG A 16 -16.58 2.36 1.50
C ARG A 16 -17.47 1.16 1.78
N ARG A 17 -16.91 -0.04 1.69
CA ARG A 17 -17.55 -1.28 2.16
C ARG A 17 -16.85 -1.77 3.43
N PRO A 18 -17.58 -2.31 4.43
CA PRO A 18 -16.97 -2.74 5.71
C PRO A 18 -15.78 -3.70 5.57
N GLU A 19 -15.86 -4.62 4.62
CA GLU A 19 -14.82 -5.63 4.35
C GLU A 19 -14.30 -5.57 2.90
N GLY A 20 -14.58 -4.47 2.21
CA GLY A 20 -14.32 -4.34 0.78
C GLY A 20 -13.44 -3.15 0.42
N PRO A 21 -13.11 -3.00 -0.87
CA PRO A 21 -12.39 -1.84 -1.34
C PRO A 21 -13.22 -0.56 -1.15
N ALA A 22 -12.53 0.55 -0.98
CA ALA A 22 -13.09 1.87 -1.17
C ALA A 22 -13.04 2.25 -2.65
N VAL A 23 -14.05 2.99 -3.09
CA VAL A 23 -14.18 3.52 -4.45
C VAL A 23 -14.25 5.03 -4.34
N LEU A 24 -13.26 5.70 -4.93
CA LEU A 24 -13.18 7.15 -5.06
C LEU A 24 -13.60 7.54 -6.48
N THR A 25 -14.49 8.52 -6.62
CA THR A 25 -14.89 9.10 -7.91
C THR A 25 -14.49 10.57 -7.95
N THR A 26 -14.00 11.04 -9.09
CA THR A 26 -13.53 12.41 -9.31
C THR A 26 -14.49 13.21 -10.20
N SER A 27 -14.30 14.53 -10.26
CA SER A 27 -15.16 15.45 -11.03
C SER A 27 -15.02 15.32 -12.55
N ASP A 28 -13.89 14.81 -13.03
CA ASP A 28 -13.63 14.46 -14.44
C ASP A 28 -14.11 13.04 -14.81
N GLY A 29 -14.74 12.33 -13.87
CA GLY A 29 -15.35 11.02 -14.10
C GLY A 29 -14.42 9.82 -13.87
N GLU A 30 -13.18 10.03 -13.43
CA GLU A 30 -12.31 8.94 -13.04
C GLU A 30 -12.85 8.20 -11.81
N THR A 31 -12.67 6.88 -11.78
CA THR A 31 -12.98 6.05 -10.62
C THR A 31 -11.79 5.21 -10.21
N VAL A 32 -11.40 5.33 -8.94
CA VAL A 32 -10.22 4.67 -8.37
C VAL A 32 -10.67 3.70 -7.28
N ILE A 33 -10.27 2.43 -7.42
CA ILE A 33 -10.60 1.37 -6.47
C ILE A 33 -9.35 1.03 -5.66
N VAL A 34 -9.44 1.10 -4.34
CA VAL A 34 -8.31 0.90 -3.42
C VAL A 34 -8.75 0.21 -2.13
N HIS A 35 -7.81 -0.31 -1.35
CA HIS A 35 -8.11 -0.72 0.03
C HIS A 35 -8.60 0.49 0.85
N ALA A 36 -9.60 0.30 1.70
CA ALA A 36 -10.15 1.37 2.53
C ALA A 36 -9.09 2.02 3.44
N GLU A 37 -8.17 1.20 3.97
CA GLU A 37 -7.08 1.70 4.83
C GLU A 37 -6.08 2.55 4.03
N ALA A 38 -5.74 2.18 2.79
CA ALA A 38 -4.85 2.98 1.94
C ALA A 38 -5.43 4.37 1.67
N LEU A 39 -6.74 4.47 1.40
CA LEU A 39 -7.41 5.76 1.21
C LEU A 39 -7.40 6.60 2.49
N LYS A 40 -7.63 5.96 3.64
CA LYS A 40 -7.59 6.61 4.96
C LYS A 40 -6.20 7.14 5.30
N LEU A 41 -5.14 6.35 5.07
CA LEU A 41 -3.74 6.74 5.29
C LEU A 41 -3.29 7.83 4.31
N ALA A 42 -3.77 7.78 3.06
CA ALA A 42 -3.57 8.87 2.11
C ALA A 42 -4.21 10.18 2.59
N GLY A 43 -5.22 10.11 3.45
CA GLY A 43 -5.89 11.25 4.07
C GLY A 43 -6.84 11.98 3.13
N ILE A 44 -7.28 11.32 2.05
CA ILE A 44 -8.13 11.88 1.01
C ILE A 44 -9.60 11.81 1.43
N ARG A 45 -10.31 12.92 1.24
CA ARG A 45 -11.73 13.11 1.58
C ARG A 45 -12.51 13.63 0.37
N GLU A 46 -13.84 13.55 0.47
CA GLU A 46 -14.72 14.21 -0.51
C GLU A 46 -14.48 15.74 -0.50
N GLY A 47 -14.47 16.34 -1.68
CA GLY A 47 -14.16 17.77 -1.89
C GLY A 47 -12.68 18.08 -2.10
N ASP A 48 -11.76 17.18 -1.72
CA ASP A 48 -10.32 17.38 -1.87
C ASP A 48 -9.91 17.49 -3.35
N ILE A 49 -8.86 18.27 -3.61
CA ILE A 49 -8.18 18.29 -4.91
C ILE A 49 -7.43 16.97 -5.07
N PHE A 50 -7.63 16.32 -6.22
CA PHE A 50 -7.02 15.06 -6.55
C PHE A 50 -6.01 15.22 -7.70
N ASP A 51 -4.98 16.02 -7.42
CA ASP A 51 -3.87 16.30 -8.32
C ASP A 51 -2.85 15.14 -8.38
N HIS A 52 -1.78 15.33 -9.14
CA HIS A 52 -0.68 14.36 -9.23
C HIS A 52 -0.06 14.01 -7.86
N LYS A 53 -0.03 14.96 -6.91
CA LYS A 53 0.54 14.73 -5.56
C LYS A 53 -0.38 13.83 -4.73
N ALA A 54 -1.68 14.11 -4.73
CA ALA A 54 -2.68 13.28 -4.08
C ALA A 54 -2.73 11.88 -4.69
N ARG A 55 -2.65 11.79 -6.02
CA ARG A 55 -2.53 10.52 -6.76
C ARG A 55 -1.32 9.72 -6.30
N LYS A 56 -0.13 10.31 -6.37
CA LYS A 56 1.12 9.65 -6.01
C LYS A 56 1.11 9.18 -4.55
N LYS A 57 0.53 9.97 -3.65
CA LYS A 57 0.36 9.59 -2.24
C LYS A 57 -0.59 8.39 -2.11
N LEU A 58 -1.72 8.40 -2.81
CA LEU A 58 -2.66 7.28 -2.79
C LEU A 58 -2.03 5.99 -3.32
N ASP A 59 -1.27 6.08 -4.42
CA ASP A 59 -0.57 4.92 -4.98
C ASP A 59 0.49 4.36 -4.04
N LEU A 60 1.23 5.24 -3.35
CA LEU A 60 2.19 4.85 -2.33
C LEU A 60 1.53 4.06 -1.19
N GLU A 61 0.44 4.58 -0.63
CA GLU A 61 -0.31 3.91 0.44
C GLU A 61 -0.96 2.60 -0.05
N LYS A 62 -1.38 2.55 -1.33
CA LYS A 62 -1.85 1.32 -1.96
C LYS A 62 -0.77 0.25 -2.00
N TYR A 63 0.46 0.61 -2.41
CA TYR A 63 1.58 -0.34 -2.44
C TYR A 63 1.94 -0.83 -1.03
N ARG A 64 2.04 0.09 -0.06
CA ARG A 64 2.33 -0.25 1.35
C ARG A 64 1.30 -1.21 1.91
N GLN A 65 0.01 -0.92 1.74
CA GLN A 65 -1.06 -1.79 2.23
C GLN A 65 -1.05 -3.16 1.57
N THR A 66 -0.79 -3.21 0.26
CA THR A 66 -0.71 -4.46 -0.51
C THR A 66 0.48 -5.30 -0.08
N ALA A 67 1.65 -4.66 0.11
CA ALA A 67 2.85 -5.31 0.61
C ALA A 67 2.62 -5.90 1.99
N HIS A 68 2.06 -5.10 2.91
CA HIS A 68 1.81 -5.54 4.28
C HIS A 68 0.84 -6.73 4.39
N ASN A 69 -0.33 -6.61 3.78
CA ASN A 69 -1.33 -7.68 3.81
C ASN A 69 -0.81 -8.95 3.12
N GLY A 70 -0.08 -8.78 2.02
CA GLY A 70 0.58 -9.87 1.32
C GLY A 70 1.62 -10.56 2.18
N ALA A 71 2.51 -9.79 2.81
CA ALA A 71 3.58 -10.28 3.67
C ALA A 71 3.04 -11.06 4.87
N LEU A 72 2.10 -10.48 5.63
CA LEU A 72 1.48 -11.16 6.78
C LEU A 72 0.81 -12.48 6.36
N ARG A 73 0.07 -12.50 5.25
CA ARG A 73 -0.54 -13.73 4.72
C ARG A 73 0.50 -14.75 4.23
N HIS A 74 1.64 -14.29 3.75
CA HIS A 74 2.73 -15.16 3.30
C HIS A 74 3.42 -15.82 4.49
N LEU A 75 3.73 -15.02 5.52
CA LEU A 75 4.39 -15.44 6.76
C LEU A 75 3.49 -16.30 7.66
N SER A 76 2.18 -16.07 7.67
CA SER A 76 1.23 -16.84 8.49
C SER A 76 1.16 -18.32 8.11
N ARG A 77 1.73 -18.73 6.97
CA ARG A 77 1.71 -20.13 6.50
C ARG A 77 2.87 -20.96 7.03
N ARG A 78 4.06 -20.36 7.10
CA ARG A 78 5.29 -20.93 7.66
C ARG A 78 6.35 -19.84 7.81
N PRO A 79 7.37 -20.03 8.66
CA PRO A 79 8.55 -19.17 8.68
C PRO A 79 9.20 -19.03 7.29
N ARG A 80 9.71 -17.83 7.00
CA ARG A 80 10.37 -17.44 5.74
C ARG A 80 11.61 -16.61 6.05
N SER A 81 12.61 -16.71 5.19
CA SER A 81 13.73 -15.77 5.17
C SER A 81 13.31 -14.40 4.63
N GLU A 82 14.09 -13.37 4.92
CA GLU A 82 13.88 -12.05 4.31
C GLU A 82 14.00 -12.11 2.78
N LYS A 83 14.91 -12.94 2.27
CA LYS A 83 15.08 -13.16 0.82
C LYS A 83 13.81 -13.70 0.17
N GLU A 84 13.21 -14.75 0.76
CA GLU A 84 11.93 -15.29 0.28
C GLU A 84 10.83 -14.21 0.28
N LEU A 85 10.78 -13.38 1.33
CA LEU A 85 9.79 -12.31 1.43
C LEU A 85 10.01 -11.24 0.34
N ARG A 86 11.25 -10.80 0.11
CA ARG A 86 11.59 -9.84 -0.95
C ARG A 86 11.19 -10.39 -2.33
N GLU A 87 11.53 -11.64 -2.62
CA GLU A 87 11.16 -12.29 -3.89
C GLU A 87 9.64 -12.40 -4.06
N TYR A 88 8.93 -12.78 -2.99
CA TYR A 88 7.48 -12.84 -2.99
C TYR A 88 6.82 -11.48 -3.28
N LEU A 89 7.30 -10.39 -2.68
CA LEU A 89 6.77 -9.05 -2.90
C LEU A 89 7.14 -8.50 -4.30
N ARG A 90 8.34 -8.82 -4.81
CA ARG A 90 8.75 -8.46 -6.19
C ARG A 90 7.85 -9.12 -7.24
N GLN A 91 7.49 -10.38 -7.06
CA GLN A 91 6.56 -11.10 -7.93
C GLN A 91 5.15 -10.48 -7.95
N ARG A 92 4.82 -9.64 -6.96
CA ARG A 92 3.57 -8.87 -6.88
C ARG A 92 3.69 -7.44 -7.43
N HIS A 93 4.80 -7.13 -8.09
CA HIS A 93 5.08 -5.81 -8.66
C HIS A 93 5.06 -4.68 -7.62
N ILE A 94 5.47 -4.99 -6.39
CA ILE A 94 5.68 -3.96 -5.36
C ILE A 94 6.99 -3.22 -5.66
N PRO A 95 7.01 -1.88 -5.61
CA PRO A 95 8.22 -1.08 -5.74
C PRO A 95 9.30 -1.47 -4.73
N VAL A 96 10.57 -1.48 -5.16
CA VAL A 96 11.69 -1.99 -4.35
C VAL A 96 11.87 -1.22 -3.04
N ASP A 97 11.70 0.10 -3.06
CA ASP A 97 11.71 0.95 -1.87
C ASP A 97 10.66 0.51 -0.83
N ILE A 98 9.44 0.21 -1.27
CA ILE A 98 8.37 -0.29 -0.39
C ILE A 98 8.65 -1.71 0.10
N ILE A 99 9.31 -2.54 -0.70
CA ILE A 99 9.73 -3.88 -0.26
C ILE A 99 10.73 -3.76 0.89
N GLU A 100 11.76 -2.93 0.75
CA GLU A 100 12.76 -2.78 1.80
C GLU A 100 12.15 -2.13 3.07
N GLU A 101 11.26 -1.13 2.92
CA GLU A 101 10.49 -0.58 4.05
C GLU A 101 9.65 -1.65 4.79
N GLU A 102 9.00 -2.56 4.04
CA GLU A 102 8.17 -3.62 4.62
C GLU A 102 9.01 -4.67 5.33
N VAL A 103 10.11 -5.12 4.71
CA VAL A 103 11.01 -6.11 5.30
C VAL A 103 11.61 -5.56 6.58
N GLU A 104 12.07 -4.30 6.57
CA GLU A 104 12.59 -3.62 7.76
C GLU A 104 11.55 -3.59 8.88
N ARG A 105 10.31 -3.22 8.55
CA ARG A 105 9.22 -3.16 9.54
C ARG A 105 8.93 -4.52 10.16
N LEU A 106 8.88 -5.57 9.34
CA LEU A 106 8.57 -6.92 9.81
C LEU A 106 9.73 -7.55 10.60
N ARG A 107 10.97 -7.22 10.23
CA ARG A 107 12.17 -7.54 10.99
C ARG A 107 12.17 -6.88 12.36
N GLY A 108 11.89 -5.57 12.42
CA GLY A 108 11.73 -4.85 13.69
C GLY A 108 10.59 -5.37 14.56
N ALA A 109 9.59 -6.03 13.96
CA ALA A 109 8.49 -6.70 14.66
C ALA A 109 8.79 -8.17 15.03
N GLY A 110 9.97 -8.70 14.68
CA GLY A 110 10.35 -10.10 14.94
C GLY A 110 9.57 -11.13 14.11
N LEU A 111 8.94 -10.70 13.00
CA LEU A 111 8.14 -11.58 12.14
C LEU A 111 8.96 -12.23 11.01
N VAL A 112 10.15 -11.68 10.74
CA VAL A 112 11.13 -12.21 9.80
C VAL A 112 12.50 -12.01 10.44
N ASP A 113 13.29 -13.08 10.52
CA ASP A 113 14.58 -13.07 11.19
C ASP A 113 15.52 -14.06 10.52
N ASP A 114 16.52 -13.54 9.82
CA ASP A 114 17.54 -14.38 9.17
C ASP A 114 18.51 -15.01 10.20
N GLU A 115 18.64 -14.46 11.42
CA GLU A 115 19.48 -15.01 12.49
C GLU A 115 18.79 -16.20 13.18
N ALA A 116 17.47 -16.11 13.43
CA ALA A 116 16.67 -17.25 13.91
C ALA A 116 16.46 -18.34 12.84
N PHE A 117 16.36 -17.97 11.56
CA PHE A 117 16.30 -18.95 10.46
C PHE A 117 17.62 -19.73 10.32
N ALA A 118 18.76 -19.08 10.55
CA ALA A 118 20.07 -19.75 10.50
C ALA A 118 20.23 -20.87 11.54
N GLN A 119 19.56 -20.77 12.70
CA GLN A 119 19.63 -21.80 13.75
C GLN A 119 18.60 -22.94 13.61
N SER A 120 17.55 -22.78 12.80
CA SER A 120 16.56 -23.86 12.58
C SER A 120 16.98 -24.89 11.52
N TRP A 121 18.17 -24.73 10.91
CA TRP A 121 18.74 -25.61 9.89
C TRP A 121 20.09 -26.22 10.34
N VAL A 122 20.18 -26.63 11.61
CA VAL A 122 21.26 -27.47 12.16
C VAL A 122 20.70 -28.81 12.61
#